data_AF-X1IGE0-F1
#
_entry.id   AF-X1IGE0-F1
#
_cell.length_a   1.000
_cell.length_b   1.000
_cell.length_c   1.000
_cell.angle_alpha   90.00
_cell.angle_beta   90.00
_cell.angle_gamma   90.00
#
_symmetry.space_group_name_H-M   'P 1'
#
loop_
_entity.id
_entity.type
_entity.pdbx_description
1 polymer ?
#
loop_
_entity_poly.entity_id
_entity_poly.type
_entity_poly.pdbx_seq_one_letter_code
_entity_poly.pdbx_strand_id
1 'polypeptide(L)'
;MQPIVVFVILAVILGGYFYFGQTPEQEEELSSEQLEEPLPETKESVPVKTQTFLGSVKSAAEPPKTKPTISINTYITSGPKEGEVIDDTNKVTFEFKAKVSPEETEGRILFETKVEGFEEDWKRTYSQKRTIDLPSGPKEYAFLVRAEIEDVIDQTPAKRTFKINTSPYFAKVKISSARAQTLSSPSLITLSTYLQKGEEINITGWKIKGRRGSFVIPRGIEKYSPYYNPVPSKSIFIERGDIIYLSGSSNPLG
;
A
#
# COMPACT_ATOMS: atom_id res chain seq x y z
N MET A 1 -0.12 -5.94 -71.97
CA MET A 1 0.16 -4.51 -71.72
C MET A 1 -0.40 -4.16 -70.34
N GLN A 2 0.49 -3.89 -69.39
CA GLN A 2 0.21 -3.58 -67.97
C GLN A 2 -0.03 -2.07 -67.77
N PRO A 3 -0.70 -1.69 -66.65
CA PRO A 3 -0.06 -0.73 -65.75
C PRO A 3 -0.26 -1.09 -64.26
N ILE A 4 0.82 -1.50 -63.60
CA ILE A 4 0.93 -1.71 -62.13
C ILE A 4 1.98 -0.75 -61.50
N VAL A 5 2.54 0.21 -62.24
CA VAL A 5 3.81 0.85 -61.84
C VAL A 5 3.69 2.26 -61.22
N VAL A 6 2.49 2.79 -60.94
CA VAL A 6 2.36 4.22 -60.55
C VAL A 6 2.19 4.49 -59.04
N PHE A 7 1.93 3.49 -58.18
CA PHE A 7 1.65 3.76 -56.76
C PHE A 7 2.83 3.60 -55.79
N VAL A 8 4.02 3.17 -56.25
CA VAL A 8 5.16 2.89 -55.36
C VAL A 8 6.08 4.10 -55.14
N ILE A 9 5.96 5.18 -55.92
CA ILE A 9 6.88 6.33 -55.85
C ILE A 9 6.41 7.42 -54.85
N LEU A 10 5.16 7.39 -54.38
CA LEU A 10 4.64 8.40 -53.44
C LEU A 10 4.80 8.04 -51.96
N ALA A 11 5.29 6.83 -51.64
CA ALA A 11 5.46 6.35 -50.26
C ALA A 11 6.86 6.65 -49.66
N VAL A 12 7.81 7.19 -50.43
CA VAL A 12 9.20 7.41 -49.96
C VAL A 12 9.46 8.87 -49.54
N ILE A 13 8.60 9.83 -49.87
CA ILE A 13 8.84 11.26 -49.59
C ILE A 13 8.22 11.75 -48.27
N LEU A 14 7.30 11.00 -47.66
CA LEU A 14 6.68 11.35 -46.36
C LEU A 14 7.22 10.53 -45.17
N GLY A 15 8.24 9.69 -45.39
CA GLY A 15 8.91 8.90 -44.34
C GLY A 15 10.13 9.57 -43.69
N GLY A 16 10.44 10.82 -44.04
CA GLY A 16 11.73 11.45 -43.70
C GLY A 16 11.71 12.60 -42.69
N TYR A 17 10.58 12.91 -42.03
CA TYR A 17 10.45 14.15 -41.25
C TYR A 17 10.07 14.01 -39.76
N PHE A 18 10.03 12.81 -39.19
CA PHE A 18 9.75 12.63 -37.75
C PHE A 18 10.85 11.84 -37.03
N TYR A 19 12.09 12.24 -37.25
CA TYR A 19 13.27 11.72 -36.55
C TYR A 19 14.17 12.86 -36.04
N PHE A 20 13.60 13.84 -35.33
CA PHE A 20 14.37 14.83 -34.58
C PHE A 20 13.52 15.39 -33.42
N GLY A 21 13.90 15.05 -32.19
CA GLY A 21 13.24 15.55 -30.99
C GLY A 21 13.38 14.66 -29.74
N GLN A 22 14.50 13.97 -29.56
CA GLN A 22 14.92 13.50 -28.23
C GLN A 22 15.99 14.45 -27.72
N THR A 23 15.61 15.36 -26.83
CA THR A 23 16.55 16.07 -25.97
C THR A 23 16.55 15.36 -24.62
N PRO A 24 17.66 14.77 -24.17
CA PRO A 24 17.77 14.30 -22.79
C PRO A 24 17.88 15.53 -21.89
N GLU A 25 16.86 15.72 -21.05
CA GLU A 25 16.88 16.75 -20.00
C GLU A 25 17.73 16.23 -18.84
N GLN A 26 18.63 17.11 -18.42
CA GLN A 26 19.77 16.94 -17.54
C GLN A 26 19.44 16.26 -16.20
N GLU A 27 20.35 15.36 -15.81
CA GLU A 27 20.63 15.02 -14.42
C GLU A 27 21.09 16.29 -13.68
N GLU A 28 20.30 16.73 -12.69
CA GLU A 28 20.81 17.59 -11.63
C GLU A 28 21.38 16.72 -10.51
N GLU A 29 22.70 16.57 -10.53
CA GLU A 29 23.51 16.37 -9.33
C GLU A 29 23.46 17.64 -8.47
N LEU A 30 23.02 17.54 -7.22
CA LEU A 30 23.40 18.41 -6.10
C LEU A 30 22.73 17.82 -4.84
N SER A 31 23.31 17.73 -3.66
CA SER A 31 24.64 18.02 -3.13
C SER A 31 24.67 17.34 -1.77
N SER A 32 25.75 16.64 -1.46
CA SER A 32 26.08 16.17 -0.12
C SER A 32 26.35 17.35 0.80
N GLU A 33 25.49 17.59 1.79
CA GLU A 33 25.83 18.44 2.93
C GLU A 33 25.90 17.59 4.20
N GLN A 34 27.14 17.22 4.47
CA GLN A 34 27.67 16.68 5.70
C GLN A 34 27.68 17.82 6.72
N LEU A 35 26.96 17.68 7.84
CA LEU A 35 27.17 18.54 9.00
C LEU A 35 27.19 17.73 10.29
N GLU A 36 28.22 18.05 11.07
CA GLU A 36 28.83 17.32 12.17
C GLU A 36 27.96 17.24 13.44
N GLU A 37 28.20 16.18 14.22
CA GLU A 37 27.88 16.12 15.65
C GLU A 37 28.57 17.27 16.43
N PRO A 38 28.02 17.64 17.59
CA PRO A 38 28.76 17.23 18.79
C PRO A 38 27.88 16.71 19.94
N LEU A 39 28.37 15.62 20.53
CA LEU A 39 28.10 15.15 21.89
C LEU A 39 28.27 16.27 22.94
N PRO A 40 27.50 16.19 24.03
CA PRO A 40 28.11 16.42 25.34
C PRO A 40 28.07 15.16 26.22
N GLU A 41 29.27 14.63 26.50
CA GLU A 41 29.55 13.87 27.72
C GLU A 41 29.19 14.75 28.93
N THR A 42 28.38 14.24 29.86
CA THR A 42 28.37 14.73 31.24
C THR A 42 28.69 13.56 32.15
N LYS A 43 29.97 13.47 32.53
CA LYS A 43 30.47 12.67 33.63
C LYS A 43 30.14 13.41 34.92
N GLU A 44 29.23 12.90 35.72
CA GLU A 44 29.10 13.32 37.12
C GLU A 44 29.41 12.13 38.03
N SER A 45 30.65 12.14 38.52
CA SER A 45 31.19 11.21 39.50
C SER A 45 30.77 11.64 40.91
N VAL A 46 29.88 10.88 41.54
CA VAL A 46 29.52 11.07 42.96
C VAL A 46 30.45 10.22 43.84
N PRO A 47 30.94 10.76 44.97
CA PRO A 47 31.98 10.13 45.78
C PRO A 47 31.51 8.90 46.56
N VAL A 48 32.37 7.88 46.50
CA VAL A 48 32.37 6.67 47.31
C VAL A 48 32.50 7.02 48.80
N LYS A 49 31.46 6.74 49.59
CA LYS A 49 31.57 6.63 51.05
C LYS A 49 31.83 5.18 51.43
N THR A 50 33.06 4.89 51.82
CA THR A 50 33.45 3.66 52.50
C THR A 50 32.86 3.65 53.91
N GLN A 51 31.86 2.80 54.17
CA GLN A 51 31.42 2.46 55.52
C GLN A 51 31.93 1.07 55.87
N THR A 52 32.85 1.03 56.82
CA THR A 52 33.34 -0.17 57.48
C THR A 52 32.26 -0.68 58.43
N PHE A 53 31.60 -1.77 58.07
CA PHE A 53 30.76 -2.54 58.99
C PHE A 53 31.52 -3.79 59.45
N LEU A 54 31.97 -3.77 60.70
CA LEU A 54 32.31 -4.96 61.48
C LEU A 54 31.04 -5.38 62.22
N GLY A 55 30.46 -6.53 61.85
CA GLY A 55 29.26 -6.99 62.54
C GLY A 55 28.69 -8.31 62.05
N SER A 56 28.99 -9.36 62.82
CA SER A 56 28.16 -10.55 63.05
C SER A 56 27.93 -11.52 61.88
N VAL A 57 28.64 -12.65 61.95
CA VAL A 57 28.35 -13.90 61.22
C VAL A 57 26.95 -14.37 61.61
N LYS A 58 25.96 -14.03 60.78
CA LYS A 58 24.57 -14.49 60.90
C LYS A 58 24.38 -15.60 59.88
N SER A 59 24.13 -16.80 60.41
CA SER A 59 23.56 -18.00 59.79
C SER A 59 23.31 -17.92 58.28
N ALA A 60 24.02 -18.75 57.51
CA ALA A 60 23.83 -18.93 56.08
C ALA A 60 22.35 -19.24 55.77
N ALA A 61 21.60 -18.22 55.34
CA ALA A 61 20.31 -18.39 54.72
C ALA A 61 20.52 -19.10 53.37
N GLU A 62 19.65 -20.05 53.04
CA GLU A 62 19.62 -20.65 51.70
C GLU A 62 19.62 -19.55 50.63
N PRO A 63 20.38 -19.73 49.52
CA PRO A 63 20.39 -18.75 48.46
C PRO A 63 18.94 -18.51 47.99
N PRO A 64 18.49 -17.25 47.87
CA PRO A 64 17.14 -16.95 47.42
C PRO A 64 16.95 -17.63 46.06
N LYS A 65 15.94 -18.51 45.95
CA LYS A 65 15.54 -19.12 44.67
C LYS A 65 15.19 -18.00 43.70
N THR A 66 16.13 -17.60 42.85
CA THR A 66 15.91 -16.62 41.81
C THR A 66 14.87 -17.17 40.85
N LYS A 67 13.76 -16.44 40.67
CA LYS A 67 12.77 -16.76 39.64
C LYS A 67 13.49 -16.85 38.28
N PRO A 68 13.14 -17.83 37.42
CA PRO A 68 13.74 -17.94 36.11
C PRO A 68 13.47 -16.66 35.31
N THR A 69 14.51 -16.14 34.67
CA THR A 69 14.39 -14.99 33.76
C THR A 69 13.69 -15.44 32.49
N ILE A 70 12.46 -14.99 32.30
CA ILE A 70 11.68 -15.25 31.08
C ILE A 70 12.18 -14.32 29.97
N SER A 71 12.38 -14.87 28.78
CA SER A 71 12.68 -14.12 27.55
C SER A 71 11.69 -14.46 26.45
N ILE A 72 11.32 -13.47 25.65
CA ILE A 72 10.33 -13.59 24.58
C ILE A 72 10.94 -13.02 23.31
N ASN A 73 10.79 -13.73 22.20
CA ASN A 73 11.18 -13.26 20.88
C ASN A 73 10.01 -13.44 19.91
N THR A 74 9.51 -12.32 19.40
CA THR A 74 8.43 -12.26 18.42
C THR A 74 8.98 -12.15 17.01
N TYR A 75 8.35 -12.80 16.04
CA TYR A 75 8.74 -12.71 14.64
C TYR A 75 7.54 -12.82 13.69
N ILE A 76 7.64 -12.12 12.56
CA ILE A 76 6.60 -12.10 11.52
C ILE A 76 6.88 -13.23 10.52
N THR A 77 5.95 -14.19 10.41
CA THR A 77 6.07 -15.38 9.56
C THR A 77 5.48 -15.21 8.17
N SER A 78 4.50 -14.31 7.99
CA SER A 78 3.85 -14.06 6.69
C SER A 78 3.32 -12.63 6.58
N GLY A 79 3.07 -12.20 5.34
CA GLY A 79 2.58 -10.88 4.97
C GLY A 79 3.45 -10.23 3.90
N PRO A 80 3.25 -8.92 3.63
CA PRO A 80 4.16 -8.14 2.79
C PRO A 80 5.62 -8.35 3.21
N LYS A 81 6.55 -8.35 2.26
CA LYS A 81 8.00 -8.41 2.50
C LYS A 81 8.53 -7.03 2.87
N GLU A 82 9.72 -6.99 3.45
CA GLU A 82 10.40 -5.72 3.77
C GLU A 82 10.56 -4.87 2.51
N GLY A 83 10.02 -3.65 2.54
CA GLY A 83 10.04 -2.70 1.42
C GLY A 83 9.11 -3.05 0.25
N GLU A 84 8.24 -4.06 0.38
CA GLU A 84 7.32 -4.44 -0.71
C GLU A 84 6.36 -3.31 -1.07
N VAL A 85 6.13 -3.10 -2.38
CA VAL A 85 5.17 -2.15 -2.92
C VAL A 85 3.94 -2.92 -3.40
N ILE A 86 2.78 -2.63 -2.82
CA ILE A 86 1.50 -3.27 -3.13
C ILE A 86 0.63 -2.27 -3.89
N ASP A 87 0.26 -2.60 -5.12
CA ASP A 87 -0.45 -1.70 -6.04
C ASP A 87 -1.87 -2.19 -6.42
N ASP A 88 -2.22 -3.42 -6.04
CA ASP A 88 -3.47 -4.09 -6.41
C ASP A 88 -4.50 -4.16 -5.27
N THR A 89 -4.07 -3.93 -4.02
CA THR A 89 -4.93 -3.96 -2.83
C THR A 89 -4.44 -3.00 -1.74
N ASN A 90 -5.37 -2.54 -0.91
CA ASN A 90 -5.09 -1.83 0.35
C ASN A 90 -5.36 -2.71 1.59
N LYS A 91 -5.74 -3.97 1.39
CA LYS A 91 -5.95 -4.95 2.45
C LYS A 91 -4.71 -5.82 2.60
N VAL A 92 -4.05 -5.74 3.76
CA VAL A 92 -2.86 -6.52 4.08
C VAL A 92 -3.14 -7.50 5.21
N THR A 93 -2.46 -8.64 5.22
CA THR A 93 -2.60 -9.65 6.26
C THR A 93 -1.22 -10.10 6.72
N PHE A 94 -1.00 -10.06 8.02
CA PHE A 94 0.23 -10.52 8.68
C PHE A 94 -0.05 -11.76 9.51
N GLU A 95 0.92 -12.68 9.54
CA GLU A 95 0.97 -13.79 10.48
C GLU A 95 2.28 -13.71 11.26
N PHE A 96 2.23 -14.04 12.54
CA PHE A 96 3.34 -13.86 13.46
C PHE A 96 3.29 -14.90 14.58
N LYS A 97 4.45 -15.14 15.19
CA LYS A 97 4.62 -16.09 16.30
C LYS A 97 5.57 -15.50 17.34
N ALA A 98 5.60 -16.12 18.51
CA ALA A 98 6.58 -15.85 19.53
C ALA A 98 7.25 -17.14 19.99
N LYS A 99 8.51 -17.04 20.39
CA LYS A 99 9.26 -18.06 21.10
C LYS A 99 9.52 -17.56 22.51
N VAL A 100 9.16 -18.36 23.51
CA VAL A 100 9.37 -18.06 24.94
C VAL A 100 10.44 -19.00 25.47
N SER A 101 11.35 -18.48 26.31
CA SER A 101 12.36 -19.26 27.00
C SER A 101 12.37 -18.88 28.49
N PRO A 102 12.36 -19.87 29.41
CA PRO A 102 12.39 -21.32 29.18
C PRO A 102 11.10 -21.84 28.49
N GLU A 103 11.17 -22.97 27.78
CA GLU A 103 10.02 -23.51 27.01
C GLU A 103 8.88 -23.97 27.94
N GLU A 104 9.22 -24.28 29.19
CA GLU A 104 8.29 -24.64 30.27
C GLU A 104 7.59 -23.43 30.89
N THR A 105 7.80 -22.21 30.35
CA THR A 105 7.08 -21.03 30.83
C THR A 105 5.59 -21.22 30.61
N GLU A 106 4.84 -21.31 31.70
CA GLU A 106 3.39 -21.36 31.67
C GLU A 106 2.81 -19.97 31.36
N GLY A 107 1.58 -19.96 30.85
CA GLY A 107 0.86 -18.72 30.57
C GLY A 107 0.38 -18.61 29.13
N ARG A 108 -0.61 -17.76 28.93
CA ARG A 108 -1.18 -17.52 27.61
C ARG A 108 -0.44 -16.36 26.95
N ILE A 109 0.13 -16.62 25.78
CA ILE A 109 0.76 -15.57 24.97
C ILE A 109 -0.33 -14.63 24.43
N LEU A 110 -0.19 -13.35 24.73
CA LEU A 110 -0.89 -12.23 24.12
C LEU A 110 0.05 -11.57 23.11
N PHE A 111 -0.50 -11.02 22.03
CA PHE A 111 0.24 -10.19 21.09
C PHE A 111 -0.29 -8.76 21.13
N GLU A 112 0.62 -7.80 21.05
CA GLU A 112 0.34 -6.41 20.78
C GLU A 112 0.81 -6.09 19.38
N THR A 113 -0.04 -5.43 18.59
CA THR A 113 0.24 -5.11 17.18
C THR A 113 -0.04 -3.64 16.92
N LYS A 114 0.76 -2.99 16.08
CA LYS A 114 0.60 -1.58 15.70
C LYS A 114 0.98 -1.38 14.24
N VAL A 115 0.28 -0.49 13.53
CA VAL A 115 0.69 -0.03 12.20
C VAL A 115 1.07 1.45 12.27
N GLU A 116 2.36 1.75 12.24
CA GLU A 116 2.83 3.12 12.12
C GLU A 116 2.39 3.73 10.79
N GLY A 117 1.96 4.99 10.83
CA GLY A 117 1.35 5.69 9.70
C GLY A 117 -0.16 5.47 9.56
N PHE A 118 -0.79 4.64 10.40
CA PHE A 118 -2.23 4.43 10.41
C PHE A 118 -2.84 4.41 11.81
N GLU A 119 -2.15 3.80 12.78
CA GLU A 119 -2.64 3.62 14.15
C GLU A 119 -1.74 4.34 15.15
N GLU A 120 -2.37 5.00 16.12
CA GLU A 120 -1.66 5.68 17.21
C GLU A 120 -1.25 4.70 18.31
N ASP A 121 -2.16 3.77 18.67
CA ASP A 121 -2.00 2.86 19.80
C ASP A 121 -1.74 1.41 19.41
N TRP A 122 -1.16 0.65 20.34
CA TRP A 122 -1.03 -0.80 20.26
C TRP A 122 -2.38 -1.50 20.45
N LYS A 123 -2.66 -2.50 19.62
CA LYS A 123 -3.87 -3.33 19.70
C LYS A 123 -3.53 -4.72 20.19
N ARG A 124 -4.21 -5.15 21.26
CA ARG A 124 -4.07 -6.46 21.90
C ARG A 124 -4.87 -7.54 21.19
N THR A 125 -4.31 -8.73 21.05
CA THR A 125 -4.97 -9.90 20.46
C THR A 125 -4.34 -11.20 20.93
N TYR A 126 -5.13 -12.28 20.97
CA TYR A 126 -4.61 -13.65 21.16
C TYR A 126 -4.38 -14.38 19.81
N SER A 127 -4.77 -13.74 18.70
CA SER A 127 -4.60 -14.30 17.36
C SER A 127 -3.16 -14.15 16.88
N GLN A 128 -2.64 -15.17 16.20
CA GLN A 128 -1.35 -15.14 15.49
C GLN A 128 -1.45 -14.52 14.08
N LYS A 129 -2.59 -13.91 13.77
CA LYS A 129 -2.93 -13.36 12.47
C LYS A 129 -3.69 -12.06 12.61
N ARG A 130 -3.37 -11.09 11.76
CA ARG A 130 -4.03 -9.79 11.71
C ARG A 130 -4.22 -9.33 10.27
N THR A 131 -5.47 -9.00 9.91
CA THR A 131 -5.83 -8.37 8.63
C THR A 131 -6.18 -6.91 8.85
N ILE A 132 -5.73 -6.04 7.95
CA ILE A 132 -5.79 -4.58 8.09
C ILE A 132 -6.23 -3.99 6.76
N ASP A 133 -7.26 -3.13 6.80
CA ASP A 133 -7.72 -2.33 5.66
C ASP A 133 -7.12 -0.93 5.77
N LEU A 134 -6.13 -0.65 4.93
CA LEU A 134 -5.41 0.63 4.94
C LEU A 134 -6.12 1.68 4.08
N PRO A 135 -5.92 2.98 4.34
CA PRO A 135 -6.38 4.03 3.44
C PRO A 135 -5.84 3.84 2.02
N SER A 136 -6.69 4.10 1.03
CA SER A 136 -6.27 4.16 -0.39
C SER A 136 -5.30 5.33 -0.61
N GLY A 137 -4.42 5.19 -1.59
CA GLY A 137 -3.41 6.20 -1.91
C GLY A 137 -1.98 5.72 -1.62
N PRO A 138 -0.98 6.38 -2.23
CA PRO A 138 0.42 6.06 -2.02
C PRO A 138 0.85 6.44 -0.60
N LYS A 139 1.27 5.46 0.20
CA LYS A 139 1.78 5.69 1.55
C LYS A 139 2.65 4.53 2.04
N GLU A 140 3.67 4.86 2.83
CA GLU A 140 4.51 3.89 3.52
C GLU A 140 4.00 3.62 4.94
N TYR A 141 4.10 2.36 5.36
CA TYR A 141 3.66 1.88 6.67
C TYR A 141 4.71 0.96 7.28
N ALA A 142 4.71 0.87 8.61
CA ALA A 142 5.45 -0.16 9.33
C ALA A 142 4.51 -0.97 10.23
N PHE A 143 4.48 -2.29 10.06
CA PHE A 143 3.81 -3.20 10.97
C PHE A 143 4.76 -3.61 12.09
N LEU A 144 4.32 -3.43 13.33
CA LEU A 144 5.04 -3.85 14.53
C LEU A 144 4.21 -4.87 15.29
N VAL A 145 4.87 -5.89 15.81
CA VAL A 145 4.26 -6.90 16.68
C VAL A 145 5.21 -7.32 17.78
N ARG A 146 4.70 -7.43 19.01
CA ARG A 146 5.41 -7.96 20.16
C ARG A 146 4.49 -8.88 20.96
N ALA A 147 5.06 -9.88 21.60
CA ALA A 147 4.35 -10.77 22.50
C ALA A 147 4.50 -10.34 23.96
N GLU A 148 3.50 -10.70 24.74
CA GLU A 148 3.38 -10.48 26.18
C GLU A 148 2.92 -11.80 26.78
N ILE A 149 3.56 -12.23 27.87
CA ILE A 149 3.13 -13.35 28.69
C ILE A 149 3.21 -12.92 30.14
N GLU A 150 2.09 -13.03 30.85
CA GLU A 150 1.93 -12.44 32.18
C GLU A 150 2.28 -10.94 32.16
N ASP A 151 3.30 -10.51 32.91
CA ASP A 151 3.78 -9.12 32.93
C ASP A 151 5.12 -8.93 32.16
N VAL A 152 5.56 -9.94 31.41
CA VAL A 152 6.79 -9.91 30.63
C VAL A 152 6.46 -9.57 29.18
N ILE A 153 7.03 -8.49 28.67
CA ILE A 153 6.83 -8.00 27.31
C ILE A 153 8.12 -8.15 26.52
N ASP A 154 8.02 -8.61 25.27
CA ASP A 154 9.11 -8.56 24.30
C ASP A 154 9.52 -7.10 24.03
N GLN A 155 10.75 -6.77 24.45
CA GLN A 155 11.32 -5.42 24.35
C GLN A 155 11.81 -5.08 22.92
N THR A 156 11.84 -6.06 22.02
CA THR A 156 12.31 -5.92 20.65
C THR A 156 11.22 -6.32 19.65
N PRO A 157 10.20 -5.46 19.44
CA PRO A 157 9.11 -5.79 18.54
C PRO A 157 9.62 -6.17 17.15
N ALA A 158 9.06 -7.23 16.57
CA ALA A 158 9.28 -7.52 15.17
C ALA A 158 8.65 -6.43 14.32
N LYS A 159 9.44 -5.90 13.39
CA LYS A 159 9.05 -4.81 12.49
C LYS A 159 9.10 -5.27 11.04
N ARG A 160 8.17 -4.78 10.23
CA ARG A 160 8.23 -4.88 8.77
C ARG A 160 7.69 -3.64 8.09
N THR A 161 8.47 -3.07 7.17
CA THR A 161 8.04 -1.91 6.37
C THR A 161 7.49 -2.34 5.03
N PHE A 162 6.48 -1.63 4.52
CA PHE A 162 5.87 -1.87 3.22
C PHE A 162 5.17 -0.60 2.71
N LYS A 163 4.87 -0.55 1.42
CA LYS A 163 4.24 0.58 0.75
C LYS A 163 2.94 0.14 0.09
N ILE A 164 1.90 0.94 0.27
CA ILE A 164 0.70 0.88 -0.56
C ILE A 164 0.89 1.91 -1.68
N ASN A 165 0.65 1.52 -2.92
CA ASN A 165 0.68 2.38 -4.10
C ASN A 165 -0.62 2.25 -4.90
N THR A 166 -1.74 2.24 -4.19
CA THR A 166 -3.06 2.24 -4.80
C THR A 166 -3.50 3.67 -5.16
N SER A 167 -4.36 3.81 -6.15
CA SER A 167 -4.97 5.10 -6.49
C SER A 167 -5.77 5.68 -5.32
N PRO A 168 -5.84 7.01 -5.12
CA PRO A 168 -6.80 7.64 -4.21
C PRO A 168 -8.27 7.29 -4.50
N TYR A 169 -8.56 6.82 -5.71
CA TYR A 169 -9.88 6.35 -6.14
C TYR A 169 -10.05 4.83 -6.06
N PHE A 170 -9.08 4.11 -5.49
CA PHE A 170 -9.11 2.65 -5.37
C PHE A 170 -10.37 2.18 -4.64
N ALA A 171 -11.02 1.17 -5.21
CA ALA A 171 -12.29 0.58 -4.77
C ALA A 171 -13.52 1.53 -4.74
N LYS A 172 -13.36 2.82 -5.07
CA LYS A 172 -14.47 3.80 -5.12
C LYS A 172 -15.33 3.65 -6.38
N VAL A 173 -14.75 3.17 -7.47
CA VAL A 173 -15.45 2.83 -8.71
C VAL A 173 -15.11 1.39 -9.07
N LYS A 174 -16.13 0.55 -9.25
CA LYS A 174 -15.96 -0.87 -9.56
C LYS A 174 -16.68 -1.24 -10.84
N ILE A 175 -16.12 -2.17 -11.59
CA ILE A 175 -16.82 -2.81 -12.70
C ILE A 175 -17.78 -3.83 -12.08
N SER A 176 -19.08 -3.55 -12.12
CA SER A 176 -20.11 -4.44 -11.56
C SER A 176 -20.53 -5.53 -12.55
N SER A 177 -20.47 -5.24 -13.84
CA SER A 177 -20.71 -6.21 -14.90
C SER A 177 -19.99 -5.83 -16.19
N ALA A 178 -19.68 -6.84 -17.00
CA ALA A 178 -19.20 -6.68 -18.36
C ALA A 178 -19.90 -7.70 -19.26
N ARG A 179 -20.34 -7.26 -20.44
CA ARG A 179 -21.01 -8.09 -21.43
C ARG A 179 -20.40 -7.84 -22.82
N ALA A 180 -20.06 -8.93 -23.48
CA ALA A 180 -19.62 -8.93 -24.86
C ALA A 180 -20.72 -8.44 -25.81
N GLN A 181 -20.30 -7.98 -26.98
CA GLN A 181 -21.24 -7.72 -28.08
C GLN A 181 -21.86 -9.03 -28.56
N THR A 182 -23.14 -8.98 -28.91
CA THR A 182 -23.83 -10.04 -29.67
C THR A 182 -24.43 -9.47 -30.95
N LEU A 183 -25.00 -10.33 -31.80
CA LEU A 183 -25.72 -9.89 -33.00
C LEU A 183 -26.88 -8.94 -32.69
N SER A 184 -27.48 -9.07 -31.49
CA SER A 184 -28.68 -8.33 -31.09
C SER A 184 -28.43 -7.30 -29.98
N SER A 185 -27.21 -7.21 -29.43
CA SER A 185 -26.93 -6.30 -28.32
C SER A 185 -25.51 -5.73 -28.36
N PRO A 186 -25.33 -4.45 -28.00
CA PRO A 186 -24.02 -3.86 -27.90
C PRO A 186 -23.26 -4.44 -26.71
N SER A 187 -21.93 -4.31 -26.75
CA SER A 187 -21.10 -4.53 -25.58
C SER A 187 -21.48 -3.52 -24.49
N LEU A 188 -21.40 -3.95 -23.23
CA LEU A 188 -21.78 -3.13 -22.09
C LEU A 188 -20.82 -3.37 -20.92
N ILE A 189 -20.23 -2.31 -20.40
CA ILE A 189 -19.57 -2.30 -19.09
C ILE A 189 -20.41 -1.45 -18.15
N THR A 190 -20.76 -2.00 -17.00
CA THR A 190 -21.45 -1.26 -15.94
C THR A 190 -20.46 -0.95 -14.83
N LEU A 191 -20.37 0.32 -14.47
CA LEU A 191 -19.61 0.77 -13.30
C LEU A 191 -20.58 1.10 -12.17
N SER A 192 -20.24 0.66 -10.97
CA SER A 192 -20.90 1.05 -9.73
C SER A 192 -19.99 1.93 -8.88
N THR A 193 -20.62 2.87 -8.16
CA THR A 193 -19.93 3.85 -7.33
C THR A 193 -20.10 3.53 -5.84
N TYR A 194 -19.03 3.74 -5.07
CA TYR A 194 -18.97 3.59 -3.62
C TYR A 194 -18.36 4.86 -3.02
N LEU A 195 -19.01 6.00 -3.28
CA LEU A 195 -18.59 7.33 -2.85
C LEU A 195 -19.28 7.75 -1.56
N GLN A 196 -18.62 8.61 -0.78
CA GLN A 196 -19.24 9.27 0.37
C GLN A 196 -20.21 10.36 -0.10
N LYS A 197 -21.09 10.82 0.80
CA LYS A 197 -22.03 11.91 0.46
C LYS A 197 -21.26 13.19 0.17
N GLY A 198 -21.52 13.81 -0.99
CA GLY A 198 -20.83 15.05 -1.42
C GLY A 198 -19.46 14.83 -2.04
N GLU A 199 -19.02 13.57 -2.18
CA GLU A 199 -17.83 13.22 -2.95
C GLU A 199 -18.19 13.09 -4.42
N GLU A 200 -17.34 13.66 -5.28
CA GLU A 200 -17.48 13.64 -6.73
C GLU A 200 -16.15 13.19 -7.36
N ILE A 201 -16.21 12.35 -8.40
CA ILE A 201 -15.02 11.90 -9.13
C ILE A 201 -15.16 12.23 -10.61
N ASN A 202 -14.15 12.86 -11.20
CA ASN A 202 -14.04 13.01 -12.64
C ASN A 202 -13.48 11.73 -13.27
N ILE A 203 -14.28 11.07 -14.10
CA ILE A 203 -13.90 9.84 -14.82
C ILE A 203 -13.51 10.08 -16.28
N THR A 204 -13.57 11.31 -16.76
CA THR A 204 -13.09 11.64 -18.11
C THR A 204 -11.60 11.36 -18.22
N GLY A 205 -11.19 10.75 -19.33
CA GLY A 205 -9.81 10.37 -19.58
C GLY A 205 -9.37 9.08 -18.88
N TRP A 206 -10.22 8.47 -18.04
CA TRP A 206 -9.90 7.19 -17.43
C TRP A 206 -9.76 6.10 -18.50
N LYS A 207 -8.74 5.26 -18.34
CA LYS A 207 -8.45 4.16 -19.26
C LYS A 207 -8.94 2.85 -18.66
N ILE A 208 -9.90 2.20 -19.31
CA ILE A 208 -10.30 0.83 -18.98
C ILE A 208 -9.46 -0.12 -19.82
N LYS A 209 -8.74 -1.03 -19.17
CA LYS A 209 -7.85 -2.00 -19.81
C LYS A 209 -8.26 -3.41 -19.43
N GLY A 210 -8.23 -4.31 -20.40
CA GLY A 210 -8.42 -5.74 -20.21
C GLY A 210 -7.54 -6.53 -21.17
N ARG A 211 -7.78 -7.83 -21.26
CA ARG A 211 -6.98 -8.73 -22.12
C ARG A 211 -7.19 -8.45 -23.61
N ARG A 212 -8.33 -7.88 -23.99
CA ARG A 212 -8.72 -7.62 -25.40
C ARG A 212 -8.45 -6.19 -25.84
N GLY A 213 -7.73 -5.40 -25.04
CA GLY A 213 -7.32 -4.05 -25.39
C GLY A 213 -7.61 -3.05 -24.28
N SER A 214 -7.82 -1.79 -24.68
CA SER A 214 -8.17 -0.72 -23.76
C SER A 214 -8.97 0.36 -24.47
N PHE A 215 -9.80 1.08 -23.73
CA PHE A 215 -10.43 2.31 -24.22
C PHE A 215 -10.31 3.41 -23.17
N VAL A 216 -10.42 4.66 -23.62
CA VAL A 216 -10.39 5.85 -22.78
C VAL A 216 -11.79 6.46 -22.75
N ILE A 217 -12.30 6.77 -21.56
CA ILE A 217 -13.59 7.44 -21.40
C ILE A 217 -13.47 8.85 -21.97
N PRO A 218 -14.21 9.21 -23.03
CA PRO A 218 -14.11 10.52 -23.66
C PRO A 218 -14.77 11.61 -22.78
N ARG A 219 -14.75 12.84 -23.27
CA ARG A 219 -15.65 13.89 -22.76
C ARG A 219 -17.10 13.52 -23.06
N GLY A 220 -18.02 14.04 -22.25
CA GLY A 220 -19.45 13.79 -22.34
C GLY A 220 -20.24 14.96 -22.93
N ILE A 221 -21.51 14.66 -23.17
CA ILE A 221 -22.59 15.61 -23.43
C ILE A 221 -23.72 15.33 -22.43
N GLU A 222 -24.45 16.36 -22.05
CA GLU A 222 -25.52 16.24 -21.06
C GLU A 222 -26.74 15.47 -21.60
N LYS A 223 -27.07 15.66 -22.87
CA LYS A 223 -28.16 14.96 -23.55
C LYS A 223 -27.73 14.51 -24.93
N TYR A 224 -27.81 13.21 -25.17
CA TYR A 224 -27.65 12.64 -26.50
C TYR A 224 -28.96 12.77 -27.29
N SER A 225 -28.85 13.20 -28.54
CA SER A 225 -29.94 13.14 -29.52
C SER A 225 -29.36 12.57 -30.80
N PRO A 226 -29.97 11.57 -31.45
CA PRO A 226 -29.44 11.02 -32.70
C PRO A 226 -29.54 11.99 -33.88
N TYR A 227 -30.38 13.02 -33.77
CA TYR A 227 -30.60 14.01 -34.84
C TYR A 227 -29.57 15.14 -34.85
N TYR A 228 -28.96 15.40 -33.70
CA TYR A 228 -27.91 16.39 -33.54
C TYR A 228 -26.63 15.62 -33.26
N ASN A 229 -25.53 15.95 -33.90
CA ASN A 229 -24.23 15.37 -33.58
C ASN A 229 -23.47 16.33 -32.66
N PRO A 230 -23.86 16.51 -31.38
CA PRO A 230 -23.16 17.44 -30.50
C PRO A 230 -21.75 16.92 -30.26
N VAL A 231 -20.79 17.84 -30.34
CA VAL A 231 -19.39 17.53 -30.03
C VAL A 231 -19.26 17.41 -28.51
N PRO A 232 -18.78 16.25 -27.98
CA PRO A 232 -18.57 16.11 -26.55
C PRO A 232 -17.53 17.09 -26.03
N SER A 233 -17.91 17.87 -25.01
CA SER A 233 -17.10 18.99 -24.52
C SER A 233 -17.00 19.08 -23.00
N LYS A 234 -17.93 18.45 -22.25
CA LYS A 234 -17.95 18.49 -20.79
C LYS A 234 -17.20 17.31 -20.18
N SER A 235 -16.57 17.52 -19.02
CA SER A 235 -16.08 16.42 -18.19
C SER A 235 -17.25 15.61 -17.62
N ILE A 236 -17.00 14.34 -17.33
CA ILE A 236 -17.96 13.41 -16.76
C ILE A 236 -17.59 13.23 -15.30
N PHE A 237 -18.44 13.76 -14.44
CA PHE A 237 -18.35 13.56 -13.02
C PHE A 237 -19.39 12.54 -12.56
N ILE A 238 -19.03 11.77 -11.54
CA ILE A 238 -19.90 10.76 -10.92
C ILE A 238 -20.04 11.05 -9.44
N GLU A 239 -21.24 10.85 -8.94
CA GLU A 239 -21.61 11.05 -7.55
C GLU A 239 -22.03 9.73 -6.89
N ARG A 240 -22.30 9.80 -5.58
CA ARG A 240 -22.75 8.65 -4.81
C ARG A 240 -24.08 8.11 -5.35
N GLY A 241 -24.06 6.83 -5.74
CA GLY A 241 -25.26 6.11 -6.17
C GLY A 241 -25.43 6.07 -7.68
N ASP A 242 -24.59 6.79 -8.43
CA ASP A 242 -24.59 6.72 -9.88
C ASP A 242 -24.24 5.33 -10.39
N ILE A 243 -24.89 4.96 -11.49
CA ILE A 243 -24.59 3.76 -12.27
C ILE A 243 -24.21 4.22 -13.67
N ILE A 244 -23.00 3.85 -14.09
CA ILE A 244 -22.44 4.29 -15.36
C ILE A 244 -22.50 3.13 -16.35
N TYR A 245 -23.13 3.37 -17.49
CA TYR A 245 -23.23 2.41 -18.58
C TYR A 245 -22.31 2.83 -19.73
N LEU A 246 -21.33 1.99 -20.02
CA LEU A 246 -20.39 2.18 -21.12
C LEU A 246 -20.77 1.20 -22.23
N SER A 247 -21.48 1.70 -23.24
CA SER A 247 -22.01 0.90 -24.34
C SER A 247 -21.25 1.19 -25.64
N GLY A 248 -20.96 0.14 -26.42
CA GLY A 248 -20.23 0.27 -27.69
C GLY A 248 -20.19 -1.01 -28.52
N SER A 249 -19.42 -1.01 -29.61
CA SER A 249 -19.20 -2.21 -30.43
C SER A 249 -18.40 -3.24 -29.65
N SER A 250 -17.11 -3.03 -29.40
CA SER A 250 -16.26 -3.94 -28.62
C SER A 250 -15.85 -3.35 -27.28
N ASN A 251 -15.78 -4.18 -26.24
CA ASN A 251 -15.27 -3.80 -24.92
C ASN A 251 -13.94 -4.54 -24.60
N PRO A 252 -13.01 -3.95 -23.82
CA PRO A 252 -11.70 -4.56 -23.54
C PRO A 252 -11.73 -5.77 -22.59
N LEU A 253 -12.88 -6.04 -21.94
CA LEU A 253 -13.04 -7.04 -20.88
C LEU A 253 -13.63 -8.36 -21.38
N GLY A 254 -14.21 -8.41 -22.58
CA GLY A 254 -14.85 -9.62 -23.11
C GLY A 254 -16.12 -9.31 -23.84
#